data_AF-A0A9N8H592-F1
#
_entry.id   AF-A0A9N8H592-F1
#
_cell.length_a   1.000
_cell.length_b   1.000
_cell.length_c   1.000
_cell.angle_alpha   90.00
_cell.angle_beta   90.00
_cell.angle_gamma   90.00
#
_symmetry.space_group_name_H-M   'P 1'
#
loop_
_entity.id
_entity.type
_entity.pdbx_description
1 polymer ?
#
loop_
_entity_poly.entity_id
_entity_poly.type
_entity_poly.pdbx_seq_one_letter_code
_entity_poly.pdbx_strand_id
1 'polypeptide(L)'
;MPRSRKKKTQSSASSSTPSENGANRKRQGCTVQVLYCILALNVWISAKTGDFSQFKRKLGTIRWKQEPAPQQVVTNFDKPSDLLGSNATVQLPPPIVGVHRPDRDAVFAVALGYTVQHLARFVGSLVETGYTGDIVLGVLPEEHLDPTVRDFLSCHSGVNNNNEGAHVIAYGMDIVCRKFGRRTRCQAPRLYADSTTGDYIPDDRLPREIAQLRFEYYWAWLLQYSSKSRIFVADGRDVYFQRNPFELIPSDMDTTLYVFEEYSHPPLRHQNSNRLWIRATRGMDVLNQIGDKTVLCSGTTVGGYSAMESYFRAMVQSFDETQCLILGCDQGHMNYLVHTGRLLQNSTQIQHIEYGKQGSSLVNTLGLYANEHKPLRAYGVLDNTTNQVLNFDGSVSPVVHQFDREEELKVIMEQRAEELFQKWNESFHSSA
;
A
#
# COMPACT_ATOMS: atom_id res chain seq x y z
N MET A 1 14.06 -40.64 -55.24
CA MET A 1 15.14 -39.92 -55.96
C MET A 1 14.50 -38.84 -56.83
N PRO A 2 15.13 -37.68 -57.12
CA PRO A 2 16.43 -37.14 -56.64
C PRO A 2 16.29 -35.74 -55.94
N ARG A 3 17.11 -35.41 -54.91
CA ARG A 3 18.34 -34.56 -54.87
C ARG A 3 18.10 -33.10 -55.33
N SER A 4 18.62 -32.01 -54.76
CA SER A 4 19.73 -31.64 -53.85
C SER A 4 19.51 -30.14 -53.44
N ARG A 5 20.19 -29.43 -52.53
CA ARG A 5 21.64 -29.31 -52.27
C ARG A 5 21.89 -28.44 -51.00
N LYS A 6 22.97 -28.74 -50.29
CA LYS A 6 23.57 -28.03 -49.13
C LYS A 6 24.35 -26.77 -49.53
N LYS A 7 24.46 -25.80 -48.60
CA LYS A 7 25.63 -24.90 -48.33
C LYS A 7 25.49 -24.43 -46.86
N LYS A 8 26.19 -24.98 -45.85
CA LYS A 8 27.57 -24.71 -45.36
C LYS A 8 28.06 -23.27 -45.56
N THR A 9 28.21 -22.55 -44.44
CA THR A 9 29.17 -21.45 -44.26
C THR A 9 29.97 -21.70 -42.98
N GLN A 10 31.27 -21.43 -43.09
CA GLN A 10 32.34 -21.79 -42.17
C GLN A 10 32.58 -20.73 -41.08
N SER A 11 33.12 -21.25 -39.99
CA SER A 11 33.81 -20.59 -38.89
C SER A 11 35.03 -19.76 -39.32
N SER A 12 35.25 -18.63 -38.68
CA SER A 12 36.58 -18.02 -38.52
C SER A 12 36.91 -17.94 -37.02
N ALA A 13 37.99 -18.62 -36.64
CA ALA A 13 38.61 -18.52 -35.32
C ALA A 13 39.65 -17.39 -35.35
N SER A 14 39.58 -16.48 -34.39
CA SER A 14 40.66 -15.53 -34.09
C SER A 14 41.34 -15.94 -32.79
N SER A 15 42.65 -16.11 -32.88
CA SER A 15 43.57 -16.38 -31.79
C SER A 15 43.84 -15.11 -30.97
N SER A 16 43.63 -15.17 -29.66
CA SER A 16 44.20 -14.20 -28.72
C SER A 16 44.87 -14.93 -27.55
N THR A 17 46.11 -14.52 -27.29
CA THR A 17 46.98 -14.93 -26.18
C THR A 17 46.43 -14.41 -24.84
N PRO A 18 46.55 -15.16 -23.72
CA PRO A 18 46.11 -14.67 -22.41
C PRO A 18 47.20 -13.85 -21.73
N SER A 19 46.88 -12.60 -21.37
CA SER A 19 47.72 -11.74 -20.55
C SER A 19 47.50 -11.97 -19.04
N GLU A 20 48.64 -12.05 -18.35
CA GLU A 20 49.05 -12.08 -16.93
C GLU A 20 48.11 -11.76 -15.73
N ASN A 21 46.79 -11.67 -15.84
CA ASN A 21 45.91 -11.44 -14.67
C ASN A 21 45.35 -12.73 -14.02
N GLY A 22 45.73 -13.92 -14.52
CA GLY A 22 45.22 -15.21 -14.04
C GLY A 22 45.99 -15.87 -12.88
N ALA A 23 47.18 -15.38 -12.52
CA ALA A 23 48.04 -16.04 -11.54
C ALA A 23 47.70 -15.70 -10.07
N ASN A 24 47.07 -14.54 -9.80
CA ASN A 24 46.72 -14.12 -8.44
C ASN A 24 45.39 -14.70 -7.92
N ARG A 25 44.43 -15.06 -8.79
CA ARG A 25 43.17 -15.71 -8.37
C ARG A 25 43.34 -17.19 -8.00
N LYS A 26 44.29 -17.91 -8.61
CA LYS A 26 44.52 -19.34 -8.30
C LYS A 26 45.20 -19.56 -6.94
N ARG A 27 46.01 -18.61 -6.46
CA ARG A 27 46.65 -18.70 -5.12
C ARG A 27 45.66 -18.49 -3.96
N GLN A 28 44.66 -17.61 -4.12
CA GLN A 28 43.62 -17.42 -3.09
C GLN A 28 42.67 -18.62 -2.99
N GLY A 29 42.26 -19.21 -4.11
CA GLY A 29 41.39 -20.40 -4.11
C GLY A 29 42.01 -21.64 -3.44
N CYS A 30 43.31 -21.86 -3.65
CA CYS A 30 44.03 -22.98 -3.04
C CYS A 30 44.19 -22.82 -1.52
N THR A 31 44.34 -21.59 -1.03
CA THR A 31 44.56 -21.32 0.40
C THR A 31 43.27 -21.50 1.22
N VAL A 32 42.11 -21.14 0.65
CA VAL A 32 40.80 -21.28 1.32
C VAL A 32 40.34 -22.75 1.36
N GLN A 33 40.57 -23.52 0.31
CA GLN A 33 40.24 -24.95 0.29
C GLN A 33 41.09 -25.77 1.26
N VAL A 34 42.39 -25.45 1.41
CA VAL A 34 43.26 -26.12 2.40
C VAL A 34 42.83 -25.80 3.83
N LEU A 35 42.39 -24.57 4.12
CA LEU A 35 41.87 -24.21 5.45
C LEU A 35 40.57 -24.95 5.79
N TYR A 36 39.67 -25.11 4.82
CA TYR A 36 38.41 -25.85 4.99
C TYR A 36 38.65 -27.33 5.26
N CYS A 37 39.59 -27.96 4.56
CA CYS A 37 39.97 -29.34 4.80
C CYS A 37 40.60 -29.52 6.19
N ILE A 38 41.44 -28.59 6.65
CA ILE A 38 42.05 -28.65 7.99
C ILE A 38 41.00 -28.43 9.09
N LEU A 39 40.04 -27.52 8.90
CA LEU A 39 38.94 -27.30 9.85
C LEU A 39 38.00 -28.52 9.93
N ALA A 40 37.63 -29.10 8.78
CA ALA A 40 36.78 -30.28 8.73
C ALA A 40 37.45 -31.50 9.38
N LEU A 41 38.76 -31.70 9.19
CA LEU A 41 39.51 -32.80 9.80
C LEU A 41 39.60 -32.65 11.32
N ASN A 42 39.83 -31.43 11.84
CA ASN A 42 39.92 -31.18 13.28
C ASN A 42 38.55 -31.28 13.99
N VAL A 43 37.47 -30.86 13.34
CA VAL A 43 36.10 -31.04 13.86
C VAL A 43 35.74 -32.52 13.94
N TRP A 44 36.12 -33.31 12.93
CA TRP A 44 35.87 -34.76 12.93
C TRP A 44 36.66 -35.51 14.00
N ILE A 45 37.94 -35.16 14.21
CA ILE A 45 38.79 -35.75 15.28
C ILE A 45 38.28 -35.38 16.67
N SER A 46 37.85 -34.13 16.87
CA SER A 46 37.32 -33.66 18.18
C SER A 46 35.96 -34.29 18.50
N ALA A 47 35.11 -34.50 17.50
CA ALA A 47 33.82 -35.18 17.66
C ALA A 47 33.96 -36.67 18.05
N LYS A 48 35.07 -37.32 17.68
CA LYS A 48 35.36 -38.71 18.07
C LYS A 48 36.01 -38.86 19.45
N THR A 49 36.66 -37.82 19.96
CA THR A 49 37.48 -37.90 21.19
C THR A 49 36.87 -37.16 22.38
N GLY A 50 35.86 -36.31 22.16
CA GLY A 50 35.15 -35.58 23.21
C GLY A 50 35.94 -34.41 23.82
N ASP A 51 37.16 -34.13 23.34
CA ASP A 51 38.02 -33.05 23.82
C ASP A 51 37.98 -31.84 22.86
N PHE A 52 37.34 -30.76 23.31
CA PHE A 52 37.23 -29.49 22.57
C PHE A 52 38.24 -28.42 23.03
N SER A 53 39.17 -28.75 23.92
CA SER A 53 40.10 -27.79 24.53
C SER A 53 41.06 -27.16 23.52
N GLN A 54 41.50 -27.91 22.49
CA GLN A 54 42.33 -27.37 21.40
C GLN A 54 41.57 -26.46 20.43
N PHE A 55 40.27 -26.69 20.23
CA PHE A 55 39.44 -25.91 19.30
C PHE A 55 39.25 -24.47 19.79
N LYS A 56 39.02 -24.29 21.11
CA LYS A 56 38.86 -22.97 21.74
C LYS A 56 40.14 -22.14 21.70
N ARG A 57 41.32 -22.77 21.76
CA ARG A 57 42.61 -22.06 21.86
C ARG A 57 43.08 -21.47 20.53
N LYS A 58 42.60 -21.95 19.38
CA LYS A 58 42.93 -21.43 18.03
C LYS A 58 41.96 -20.37 17.48
N LEU A 59 40.72 -20.31 17.99
CA LEU A 59 39.75 -19.27 17.59
C LEU A 59 40.03 -17.91 18.25
N GLY A 60 40.75 -17.88 19.39
CA GLY A 60 41.06 -16.66 20.13
C GLY A 60 42.01 -15.67 19.45
N THR A 61 42.58 -16.00 18.28
CA THR A 61 43.58 -15.18 17.59
C THR A 61 43.19 -14.75 16.16
N ILE A 62 41.97 -15.05 15.71
CA ILE A 62 41.47 -14.58 14.41
C ILE A 62 40.77 -13.23 14.63
N ARG A 63 41.48 -12.13 14.39
CA ARG A 63 40.84 -10.82 14.20
C ARG A 63 40.11 -10.85 12.86
N TRP A 64 38.80 -11.07 12.90
CA TRP A 64 37.91 -10.76 11.79
C TRP A 64 38.01 -9.25 11.54
N LYS A 65 38.72 -8.84 10.50
CA LYS A 65 38.44 -7.53 9.91
C LYS A 65 37.03 -7.63 9.37
N GLN A 66 36.07 -7.04 10.07
CA GLN A 66 34.78 -6.72 9.47
C GLN A 66 35.08 -5.82 8.28
N GLU A 67 34.97 -6.37 7.07
CA GLU A 67 34.73 -5.51 5.93
C GLU A 67 33.42 -4.76 6.22
N PRO A 68 33.38 -3.42 6.08
CA PRO A 68 32.12 -2.71 6.21
C PRO A 68 31.13 -3.36 5.24
N ALA A 69 29.91 -3.63 5.72
CA ALA A 69 28.82 -4.06 4.85
C ALA A 69 28.80 -3.11 3.63
N PRO A 70 28.65 -3.62 2.39
CA PRO A 70 28.56 -2.75 1.24
C PRO A 70 27.49 -1.71 1.55
N GLN A 71 27.85 -0.43 1.49
CA GLN A 71 26.90 0.66 1.64
C GLN A 71 25.79 0.38 0.63
N GLN A 72 24.64 -0.08 1.09
CA GLN A 72 23.46 -0.22 0.24
C GLN A 72 23.18 1.19 -0.25
N VAL A 73 23.39 1.41 -1.55
CA VAL A 73 22.92 2.63 -2.19
C VAL A 73 21.40 2.62 -1.98
N VAL A 74 20.92 3.55 -1.15
CA VAL A 74 19.47 3.72 -0.94
C VAL A 74 18.90 4.19 -2.28
N THR A 75 18.27 3.27 -2.99
CA THR A 75 17.53 3.56 -4.22
C THR A 75 16.07 3.72 -3.89
N ASN A 76 15.39 4.68 -4.50
CA ASN A 76 13.93 4.78 -4.39
C ASN A 76 13.25 3.61 -5.11
N PHE A 77 12.05 3.23 -4.66
CA PHE A 77 11.19 2.27 -5.37
C PHE A 77 10.92 2.76 -6.81
N ASP A 78 10.98 1.84 -7.76
CA ASP A 78 10.81 2.13 -9.19
C ASP A 78 9.41 2.67 -9.46
N LYS A 79 9.25 3.55 -10.47
CA LYS A 79 7.92 3.94 -10.89
C LYS A 79 7.24 2.76 -11.56
N PRO A 80 5.96 2.51 -11.30
CA PRO A 80 5.18 1.52 -12.05
C PRO A 80 5.30 1.69 -13.58
N SER A 81 5.42 2.94 -14.06
CA SER A 81 5.61 3.24 -15.48
C SER A 81 6.99 2.83 -16.03
N ASP A 82 8.04 2.79 -15.21
CA ASP A 82 9.40 2.47 -15.68
C ASP A 82 9.49 1.03 -16.21
N LEU A 83 8.61 0.15 -15.74
CA LEU A 83 8.48 -1.24 -16.19
C LEU A 83 7.82 -1.38 -17.57
N LEU A 84 7.20 -0.32 -18.08
CA LEU A 84 6.47 -0.30 -19.35
C LEU A 84 7.29 0.34 -20.51
N GLY A 85 8.52 0.78 -20.23
CA GLY A 85 9.42 1.38 -21.19
C GLY A 85 9.78 2.84 -20.86
N SER A 86 10.86 3.35 -21.45
CA SER A 86 11.45 4.65 -21.09
C SER A 86 10.53 5.85 -21.34
N ASN A 87 9.54 5.71 -22.21
CA ASN A 87 8.59 6.76 -22.57
C ASN A 87 7.24 6.61 -21.87
N ALA A 88 7.03 5.56 -21.08
CA ALA A 88 5.75 5.36 -20.41
C ALA A 88 5.56 6.38 -19.29
N THR A 89 4.37 6.99 -19.25
CA THR A 89 3.95 7.89 -18.19
C THR A 89 2.56 7.50 -17.71
N VAL A 90 2.22 7.93 -16.49
CA VAL A 90 0.83 7.92 -16.05
C VAL A 90 0.05 8.94 -16.88
N GLN A 91 -1.12 8.53 -17.35
CA GLN A 91 -2.09 9.41 -17.99
C GLN A 91 -3.47 9.01 -17.49
N LEU A 92 -4.08 9.89 -16.70
CA LEU A 92 -5.45 9.71 -16.27
C LEU A 92 -6.41 10.31 -17.30
N PRO A 93 -7.56 9.67 -17.58
CA PRO A 93 -8.66 10.37 -18.23
C PRO A 93 -9.07 11.58 -17.38
N PRO A 94 -9.64 12.64 -17.97
CA PRO A 94 -10.18 13.76 -17.19
C PRO A 94 -11.18 13.27 -16.13
N PRO A 95 -11.25 13.93 -14.96
CA PRO A 95 -12.24 13.59 -13.97
C PRO A 95 -13.66 13.82 -14.53
N ILE A 96 -14.59 12.96 -14.12
CA ILE A 96 -16.02 13.04 -14.44
C ILE A 96 -16.64 14.28 -13.77
N VAL A 97 -16.20 14.59 -12.53
CA VAL A 97 -16.55 15.82 -11.81
C VAL A 97 -15.33 16.42 -11.14
N GLY A 98 -15.36 17.73 -10.95
CA GLY A 98 -14.39 18.46 -10.13
C GLY A 98 -13.07 18.70 -10.84
N VAL A 99 -12.22 19.50 -10.19
CA VAL A 99 -10.88 19.85 -10.64
C VAL A 99 -9.96 19.83 -9.43
N HIS A 100 -8.77 19.24 -9.58
CA HIS A 100 -7.76 19.23 -8.54
C HIS A 100 -7.37 20.63 -8.08
N ARG A 101 -7.15 20.77 -6.77
CA ARG A 101 -6.54 21.95 -6.15
C ARG A 101 -5.17 21.54 -5.62
N PRO A 102 -4.08 21.70 -6.41
CA PRO A 102 -2.79 21.06 -6.11
C PRO A 102 -2.18 21.43 -4.76
N ASP A 103 -2.53 22.59 -4.20
CA ASP A 103 -2.02 23.08 -2.91
C ASP A 103 -2.94 22.76 -1.72
N ARG A 104 -3.89 21.84 -1.88
CA ARG A 104 -4.78 21.37 -0.82
C ARG A 104 -4.42 19.96 -0.38
N ASP A 105 -4.70 19.65 0.88
CA ASP A 105 -4.71 18.28 1.35
C ASP A 105 -5.80 17.49 0.62
N ALA A 106 -5.65 16.17 0.54
CA ALA A 106 -6.58 15.32 -0.18
C ALA A 106 -6.88 14.00 0.53
N VAL A 107 -8.14 13.60 0.49
CA VAL A 107 -8.61 12.28 0.94
C VAL A 107 -8.92 11.44 -0.30
N PHE A 108 -8.29 10.27 -0.43
CA PHE A 108 -8.43 9.39 -1.58
C PHE A 108 -9.19 8.11 -1.20
N ALA A 109 -10.16 7.72 -2.02
CA ALA A 109 -10.88 6.45 -1.86
C ALA A 109 -11.30 5.84 -3.20
N VAL A 110 -11.46 4.52 -3.23
CA VAL A 110 -12.09 3.81 -4.36
C VAL A 110 -13.51 3.43 -3.96
N ALA A 111 -14.47 3.80 -4.78
CA ALA A 111 -15.92 3.73 -4.55
C ALA A 111 -16.66 3.13 -5.78
N LEU A 112 -16.13 2.04 -6.33
CA LEU A 112 -16.75 1.39 -7.50
C LEU A 112 -18.08 0.75 -7.14
N GLY A 113 -19.13 1.14 -7.88
CA GLY A 113 -20.48 0.61 -7.72
C GLY A 113 -21.19 1.05 -6.43
N TYR A 114 -20.73 2.14 -5.81
CA TYR A 114 -21.32 2.64 -4.58
C TYR A 114 -22.61 3.41 -4.87
N THR A 115 -23.61 3.23 -3.99
CA THR A 115 -24.83 4.03 -4.02
C THR A 115 -24.60 5.41 -3.40
N VAL A 116 -25.58 6.31 -3.54
CA VAL A 116 -25.52 7.63 -2.91
C VAL A 116 -25.39 7.52 -1.40
N GLN A 117 -26.06 6.58 -0.72
CA GLN A 117 -25.92 6.41 0.73
C GLN A 117 -24.48 6.07 1.15
N HIS A 118 -23.80 5.19 0.40
CA HIS A 118 -22.39 4.87 0.67
C HIS A 118 -21.52 6.11 0.56
N LEU A 119 -21.71 6.89 -0.51
CA LEU A 119 -20.98 8.14 -0.75
C LEU A 119 -21.36 9.23 0.26
N ALA A 120 -22.63 9.35 0.63
CA ALA A 120 -23.13 10.30 1.60
C ALA A 120 -22.52 10.05 2.98
N ARG A 121 -22.39 8.79 3.39
CA ARG A 121 -21.64 8.47 4.62
C ARG A 121 -20.19 8.90 4.53
N PHE A 122 -19.47 8.58 3.46
CA PHE A 122 -18.04 8.90 3.35
C PHE A 122 -17.79 10.41 3.14
N VAL A 123 -18.35 10.98 2.06
CA VAL A 123 -18.22 12.39 1.67
C VAL A 123 -18.94 13.29 2.65
N GLY A 124 -20.20 12.99 2.98
CA GLY A 124 -21.03 13.84 3.83
C GLY A 124 -20.48 13.93 5.25
N SER A 125 -20.07 12.80 5.86
CA SER A 125 -19.46 12.87 7.19
C SER A 125 -18.15 13.67 7.18
N LEU A 126 -17.33 13.57 6.14
CA LEU A 126 -16.11 14.37 6.00
C LEU A 126 -16.42 15.87 5.85
N VAL A 127 -17.40 16.22 5.02
CA VAL A 127 -17.87 17.61 4.83
C VAL A 127 -18.36 18.19 6.15
N GLU A 128 -19.12 17.44 6.95
CA GLU A 128 -19.63 17.88 8.26
C GLU A 128 -18.51 18.21 9.27
N THR A 129 -17.30 17.68 9.07
CA THR A 129 -16.14 18.05 9.90
C THR A 129 -15.57 19.44 9.61
N GLY A 130 -16.06 20.12 8.57
CA GLY A 130 -15.50 21.38 8.07
C GLY A 130 -14.21 21.18 7.26
N TYR A 131 -13.97 19.97 6.75
CA TYR A 131 -12.86 19.71 5.84
C TYR A 131 -12.97 20.59 4.58
N THR A 132 -11.86 21.19 4.15
CA THR A 132 -11.83 22.12 3.00
C THR A 132 -10.91 21.63 1.86
N GLY A 133 -10.33 20.45 1.99
CA GLY A 133 -9.45 19.87 0.99
C GLY A 133 -10.22 19.08 -0.08
N ASP A 134 -9.48 18.37 -0.91
CA ASP A 134 -10.05 17.56 -1.98
C ASP A 134 -10.48 16.18 -1.47
N ILE A 135 -11.55 15.65 -2.06
CA ILE A 135 -12.03 14.28 -1.85
C ILE A 135 -11.97 13.60 -3.21
N VAL A 136 -10.91 12.82 -3.46
CA VAL A 136 -10.67 12.17 -4.74
C VAL A 136 -11.24 10.76 -4.71
N LEU A 137 -12.17 10.48 -5.61
CA LEU A 137 -12.93 9.23 -5.65
C LEU A 137 -12.73 8.51 -6.97
N GLY A 138 -12.42 7.23 -6.91
CA GLY A 138 -12.49 6.33 -8.05
C GLY A 138 -13.87 5.69 -8.16
N VAL A 139 -14.63 6.00 -9.20
CA VAL A 139 -16.02 5.51 -9.41
C VAL A 139 -16.11 4.72 -10.72
N LEU A 140 -17.30 4.16 -11.00
CA LEU A 140 -17.55 3.53 -12.30
C LEU A 140 -17.36 4.54 -13.44
N PRO A 141 -16.92 4.10 -14.64
CA PRO A 141 -16.90 4.95 -15.83
C PRO A 141 -18.25 5.65 -16.06
N GLU A 142 -18.23 6.84 -16.65
CA GLU A 142 -19.40 7.72 -16.77
C GLU A 142 -20.59 7.03 -17.45
N GLU A 143 -20.33 6.22 -18.47
CA GLU A 143 -21.32 5.42 -19.20
C GLU A 143 -22.03 4.35 -18.37
N HIS A 144 -21.49 4.03 -17.18
CA HIS A 144 -21.99 3.02 -16.25
C HIS A 144 -22.31 3.60 -14.88
N LEU A 145 -22.15 4.92 -14.70
CA LEU A 145 -22.41 5.60 -13.45
C LEU A 145 -23.90 5.88 -13.31
N ASP A 146 -24.46 5.56 -12.15
CA ASP A 146 -25.84 5.91 -11.83
C ASP A 146 -26.04 7.44 -11.91
N PRO A 147 -27.07 7.94 -12.62
CA PRO A 147 -27.30 9.38 -12.74
C PRO A 147 -27.44 10.10 -11.41
N THR A 148 -28.12 9.51 -10.42
CA THR A 148 -28.26 10.10 -9.08
C THR A 148 -26.92 10.15 -8.34
N VAL A 149 -26.04 9.16 -8.57
CA VAL A 149 -24.66 9.22 -8.09
C VAL A 149 -23.88 10.35 -8.78
N ARG A 150 -24.00 10.50 -10.10
CA ARG A 150 -23.40 11.61 -10.85
C ARG A 150 -23.84 12.97 -10.30
N ASP A 151 -25.13 13.14 -10.03
CA ASP A 151 -25.69 14.38 -9.47
C ASP A 151 -25.15 14.66 -8.07
N PHE A 152 -25.10 13.63 -7.21
CA PHE A 152 -24.52 13.75 -5.86
C PHE A 152 -23.05 14.21 -5.91
N LEU A 153 -22.23 13.57 -6.75
CA LEU A 153 -20.82 13.92 -6.93
C LEU A 153 -20.66 15.35 -7.47
N SER A 154 -21.50 15.74 -8.43
CA SER A 154 -21.44 17.07 -9.06
C SER A 154 -21.82 18.17 -8.07
N CYS A 155 -22.83 17.93 -7.23
CA CYS A 155 -23.23 18.84 -6.15
C CYS A 155 -22.08 19.15 -5.18
N HIS A 156 -21.21 18.16 -4.93
CA HIS A 156 -20.06 18.31 -4.02
C HIS A 156 -18.76 18.70 -4.74
N SER A 157 -18.77 18.99 -6.04
CA SER A 157 -17.55 19.30 -6.81
C SER A 157 -16.92 20.67 -6.51
N GLY A 158 -17.59 21.49 -5.69
CA GLY A 158 -17.15 22.86 -5.35
C GLY A 158 -17.55 23.94 -6.37
N VAL A 159 -18.01 23.55 -7.57
CA VAL A 159 -18.46 24.47 -8.63
C VAL A 159 -19.60 25.37 -8.15
N ASN A 160 -20.53 24.83 -7.35
CA ASN A 160 -21.71 25.54 -6.90
C ASN A 160 -21.53 26.31 -5.57
N ASN A 161 -20.37 26.16 -4.91
CA ASN A 161 -20.14 26.67 -3.55
C ASN A 161 -19.11 27.81 -3.51
N ASN A 162 -18.92 28.59 -4.58
CA ASN A 162 -17.90 29.65 -4.66
C ASN A 162 -16.46 29.17 -4.30
N ASN A 163 -16.16 27.89 -4.54
CA ASN A 163 -14.93 27.21 -4.11
C ASN A 163 -14.67 27.15 -2.59
N GLU A 164 -15.72 27.25 -1.77
CA GLU A 164 -15.65 27.05 -0.32
C GLU A 164 -15.95 25.58 0.06
N GLY A 165 -15.29 25.09 1.10
CA GLY A 165 -15.48 23.74 1.63
C GLY A 165 -14.70 22.63 0.90
N ALA A 166 -15.09 21.39 1.14
CA ALA A 166 -14.49 20.22 0.51
C ALA A 166 -14.92 20.10 -0.96
N HIS A 167 -14.02 19.64 -1.83
CA HIS A 167 -14.32 19.46 -3.26
C HIS A 167 -14.18 17.99 -3.65
N VAL A 168 -15.24 17.41 -4.16
CA VAL A 168 -15.22 16.07 -4.76
C VAL A 168 -14.63 16.12 -6.16
N ILE A 169 -13.66 15.23 -6.41
CA ILE A 169 -13.06 15.00 -7.72
C ILE A 169 -13.24 13.52 -8.02
N ALA A 170 -14.08 13.19 -8.98
CA ALA A 170 -14.38 11.78 -9.27
C ALA A 170 -13.77 11.35 -10.61
N TYR A 171 -13.02 10.26 -10.59
CA TYR A 171 -12.46 9.62 -11.77
C TYR A 171 -13.25 8.37 -12.12
N GLY A 172 -13.66 8.26 -13.39
CA GLY A 172 -14.14 7.00 -13.95
C GLY A 172 -12.97 6.03 -14.09
N MET A 173 -12.92 5.00 -13.26
CA MET A 173 -11.87 3.99 -13.35
C MET A 173 -12.25 2.96 -14.40
N ASP A 174 -11.67 3.07 -15.59
CA ASP A 174 -11.76 2.01 -16.62
C ASP A 174 -10.93 0.81 -16.16
N ILE A 175 -11.56 -0.10 -15.42
CA ILE A 175 -10.97 -1.32 -14.90
C ILE A 175 -11.65 -2.52 -15.54
N VAL A 176 -10.85 -3.39 -16.17
CA VAL A 176 -11.33 -4.64 -16.75
C VAL A 176 -10.98 -5.78 -15.81
N CYS A 177 -11.98 -6.31 -15.11
CA CYS A 177 -11.82 -7.45 -14.20
C CYS A 177 -12.36 -8.75 -14.80
N ARG A 178 -11.62 -9.85 -14.63
CA ARG A 178 -12.04 -11.21 -15.01
C ARG A 178 -11.93 -12.15 -13.82
N LYS A 179 -12.95 -12.99 -13.62
CA LYS A 179 -12.94 -14.02 -12.58
C LYS A 179 -12.18 -15.26 -13.06
N PHE A 180 -11.33 -15.79 -12.19
CA PHE A 180 -10.58 -17.03 -12.36
C PHE A 180 -10.79 -17.89 -11.12
N GLY A 181 -11.85 -18.71 -11.14
CA GLY A 181 -12.30 -19.44 -9.96
C GLY A 181 -12.73 -18.48 -8.85
N ARG A 182 -12.07 -18.56 -7.68
CA ARG A 182 -12.32 -17.67 -6.53
C ARG A 182 -11.51 -16.37 -6.56
N ARG A 183 -10.67 -16.16 -7.57
CA ARG A 183 -9.80 -14.99 -7.67
C ARG A 183 -10.31 -14.04 -8.75
N THR A 184 -10.11 -12.75 -8.54
CA THR A 184 -10.38 -11.72 -9.54
C THR A 184 -9.06 -11.13 -10.02
N ARG A 185 -8.97 -10.89 -11.32
CA ARG A 185 -7.81 -10.31 -11.99
C ARG A 185 -8.26 -9.07 -12.73
N CYS A 186 -7.73 -7.92 -12.35
CA CYS A 186 -8.11 -6.62 -12.88
C CYS A 186 -6.92 -5.94 -13.56
N GLN A 187 -7.19 -5.26 -14.66
CA GLN A 187 -6.25 -4.40 -15.38
C GLN A 187 -6.84 -3.00 -15.55
N ALA A 188 -5.98 -2.00 -15.64
CA ALA A 188 -6.33 -0.61 -15.89
C ALA A 188 -5.79 -0.19 -17.27
N PRO A 189 -6.50 -0.53 -18.38
CA PRO A 189 -5.99 -0.31 -19.74
C PRO A 189 -5.74 1.16 -20.11
N ARG A 190 -6.30 2.12 -19.35
CA ARG A 190 -6.15 3.56 -19.60
C ARG A 190 -5.43 4.30 -18.48
N LEU A 191 -4.49 3.64 -17.81
CA LEU A 191 -3.70 4.27 -16.74
C LEU A 191 -2.34 4.78 -17.22
N TYR A 192 -1.76 4.13 -18.22
CA TYR A 192 -0.45 4.45 -18.76
C TYR A 192 -0.55 4.82 -20.23
N ALA A 193 0.28 5.78 -20.65
CA ALA A 193 0.37 6.23 -22.03
C ALA A 193 1.82 6.49 -22.43
N ASP A 194 2.07 6.52 -23.75
CA ASP A 194 3.34 6.96 -24.31
C ASP A 194 3.43 8.48 -24.19
N SER A 195 4.46 8.99 -23.52
CA SER A 195 4.65 10.44 -23.33
C SER A 195 4.90 11.21 -24.62
N THR A 196 5.24 10.54 -25.72
CA THR A 196 5.48 11.16 -27.03
C THR A 196 4.21 11.20 -27.88
N THR A 197 3.44 10.12 -27.91
CA THR A 197 2.23 10.04 -28.76
C THR A 197 0.93 10.35 -28.02
N GLY A 198 0.90 10.19 -26.70
CA GLY A 198 -0.30 10.29 -25.87
C GLY A 198 -1.21 9.06 -25.95
N ASP A 199 -0.82 8.04 -26.71
CA ASP A 199 -1.59 6.80 -26.87
C ASP A 199 -1.45 5.93 -25.63
N TYR A 200 -2.55 5.31 -25.20
CA TYR A 200 -2.52 4.37 -24.08
C TYR A 200 -1.66 3.15 -24.39
N ILE A 201 -0.80 2.78 -23.43
CA ILE A 201 0.09 1.61 -23.53
C ILE A 201 -0.52 0.46 -22.72
N PRO A 202 -0.53 -0.78 -23.26
CA PRO A 202 -0.89 -1.95 -22.50
C PRO A 202 0.03 -2.17 -21.28
N ASP A 203 -0.57 -2.46 -20.13
CA ASP A 203 0.19 -2.91 -18.95
C ASP A 203 0.44 -4.42 -19.04
N ASP A 204 1.66 -4.78 -19.45
CA ASP A 204 2.11 -6.17 -19.61
C ASP A 204 2.38 -6.90 -18.28
N ARG A 205 2.33 -6.18 -17.14
CA ARG A 205 2.42 -6.80 -15.82
C ARG A 205 1.17 -7.64 -15.55
N LEU A 206 1.27 -8.57 -14.61
CA LEU A 206 0.14 -9.45 -14.31
C LEU A 206 -1.06 -8.62 -13.81
N PRO A 207 -2.27 -8.93 -14.26
CA PRO A 207 -3.49 -8.41 -13.65
C PRO A 207 -3.52 -8.68 -12.15
N ARG A 208 -4.02 -7.72 -11.38
CA ARG A 208 -3.97 -7.71 -9.92
C ARG A 208 -5.37 -7.64 -9.30
N GLU A 209 -5.47 -7.90 -8.00
CA GLU A 209 -6.73 -7.72 -7.28
C GLU A 209 -7.03 -6.21 -7.14
N ILE A 210 -8.30 -5.81 -7.01
CA ILE A 210 -8.65 -4.38 -6.99
C ILE A 210 -8.10 -3.63 -5.78
N ALA A 211 -8.03 -4.27 -4.62
CA ALA A 211 -7.41 -3.75 -3.40
C ALA A 211 -5.91 -3.50 -3.58
N GLN A 212 -5.29 -4.14 -4.56
CA GLN A 212 -3.92 -3.84 -4.95
C GLN A 212 -3.85 -2.78 -6.07
N LEU A 213 -4.71 -2.89 -7.09
CA LEU A 213 -4.72 -1.96 -8.23
C LEU A 213 -4.99 -0.52 -7.81
N ARG A 214 -5.77 -0.29 -6.75
CA ARG A 214 -6.05 1.04 -6.21
C ARG A 214 -4.80 1.86 -5.89
N PHE A 215 -3.69 1.22 -5.50
CA PHE A 215 -2.45 1.93 -5.18
C PHE A 215 -1.80 2.57 -6.41
N GLU A 216 -2.05 2.05 -7.61
CA GLU A 216 -1.61 2.68 -8.86
C GLU A 216 -2.44 3.92 -9.19
N TYR A 217 -3.75 3.88 -8.92
CA TYR A 217 -4.61 5.05 -9.04
C TYR A 217 -4.32 6.10 -7.98
N TYR A 218 -4.09 5.70 -6.73
CA TYR A 218 -3.66 6.63 -5.67
C TYR A 218 -2.34 7.30 -6.03
N TRP A 219 -1.39 6.56 -6.59
CA TRP A 219 -0.16 7.14 -7.12
C TRP A 219 -0.44 8.13 -8.26
N ALA A 220 -1.31 7.78 -9.21
CA ALA A 220 -1.67 8.67 -10.31
C ALA A 220 -2.36 9.96 -9.85
N TRP A 221 -3.27 9.88 -8.88
CA TRP A 221 -3.95 11.05 -8.30
C TRP A 221 -3.01 11.90 -7.48
N LEU A 222 -2.07 11.29 -6.75
CA LEU A 222 -1.05 12.01 -5.99
C LEU A 222 -0.26 12.98 -6.87
N LEU A 223 0.06 12.59 -8.12
CA LEU A 223 0.82 13.42 -9.04
C LEU A 223 0.12 14.73 -9.43
N GLN A 224 -1.16 14.91 -9.08
CA GLN A 224 -1.91 16.16 -9.26
C GLN A 224 -1.71 17.18 -8.12
N TYR A 225 -0.97 16.82 -7.08
CA TYR A 225 -0.75 17.65 -5.89
C TYR A 225 0.69 18.15 -5.77
N SER A 226 0.88 19.22 -5.01
CA SER A 226 2.19 19.79 -4.70
C SER A 226 2.82 19.09 -3.50
N SER A 227 4.12 19.28 -3.31
CA SER A 227 4.86 18.68 -2.19
C SER A 227 4.43 19.19 -0.81
N LYS A 228 3.54 20.19 -0.75
CA LYS A 228 2.98 20.72 0.51
C LYS A 228 1.70 20.00 0.95
N SER A 229 1.09 19.22 0.07
CA SER A 229 -0.15 18.51 0.37
C SER A 229 0.10 17.29 1.25
N ARG A 230 -0.84 17.07 2.17
CA ARG A 230 -0.95 15.83 2.93
C ARG A 230 -2.06 14.99 2.33
N ILE A 231 -1.83 13.69 2.28
CA ILE A 231 -2.70 12.75 1.57
C ILE A 231 -3.13 11.67 2.54
N PHE A 232 -4.44 11.50 2.68
CA PHE A 232 -5.04 10.43 3.46
C PHE A 232 -5.74 9.45 2.52
N VAL A 233 -5.30 8.19 2.48
CA VAL A 233 -6.05 7.12 1.80
C VAL A 233 -6.93 6.40 2.80
N ALA A 234 -8.14 6.08 2.38
CA ALA A 234 -9.11 5.36 3.20
C ALA A 234 -9.95 4.38 2.37
N ASP A 235 -10.35 3.27 2.99
CA ASP A 235 -11.38 2.37 2.44
C ASP A 235 -12.71 3.12 2.36
N GLY A 236 -13.23 3.36 1.16
CA GLY A 236 -14.45 4.15 0.99
C GLY A 236 -15.70 3.49 1.61
N ARG A 237 -15.74 2.15 1.70
CA ARG A 237 -16.94 1.42 2.14
C ARG A 237 -17.20 1.61 3.63
N ASP A 238 -16.19 1.35 4.44
CA ASP A 238 -16.33 1.09 5.86
C ASP A 238 -15.61 2.15 6.71
N VAL A 239 -15.53 3.38 6.20
CA VAL A 239 -14.99 4.56 6.89
C VAL A 239 -16.04 5.66 6.99
N TYR A 240 -16.03 6.37 8.12
CA TYR A 240 -16.67 7.66 8.27
C TYR A 240 -15.85 8.57 9.19
N PHE A 241 -16.14 9.86 9.14
CA PHE A 241 -15.39 10.90 9.83
C PHE A 241 -16.21 11.52 10.96
N GLN A 242 -15.59 11.71 12.12
CA GLN A 242 -16.16 12.49 13.22
C GLN A 242 -15.41 13.81 13.41
N ARG A 243 -14.18 13.92 12.90
CA ARG A 243 -13.36 15.14 12.85
C ARG A 243 -12.51 15.17 11.59
N ASN A 244 -11.97 16.34 11.28
CA ASN A 244 -11.10 16.52 10.12
C ASN A 244 -9.84 15.63 10.25
N PRO A 245 -9.55 14.75 9.27
CA PRO A 245 -8.47 13.77 9.38
C PRO A 245 -7.06 14.39 9.41
N PHE A 246 -6.94 15.68 9.11
CA PHE A 246 -5.66 16.39 9.10
C PHE A 246 -5.46 17.32 10.29
N GLU A 247 -6.41 17.39 11.22
CA GLU A 247 -6.35 18.29 12.38
C GLU A 247 -5.24 17.91 13.36
N LEU A 248 -5.02 16.60 13.56
CA LEU A 248 -4.00 16.07 14.46
C LEU A 248 -2.67 15.74 13.76
N ILE A 249 -2.58 16.07 12.48
CA ILE A 249 -1.43 15.74 11.65
C ILE A 249 -0.60 17.01 11.43
N PRO A 250 0.72 17.02 11.69
CA PRO A 250 1.56 18.19 11.44
C PRO A 250 1.50 18.61 9.96
N SER A 251 1.56 19.92 9.70
CA SER A 251 1.61 20.43 8.31
C SER A 251 2.97 20.19 7.65
N ASP A 252 4.06 20.19 8.42
CA ASP A 252 5.42 19.90 7.95
C ASP A 252 5.73 18.41 8.14
N MET A 253 5.29 17.60 7.16
CA MET A 253 5.40 16.15 7.24
C MET A 253 5.72 15.46 5.90
N ASP A 254 6.29 16.20 4.94
CA ASP A 254 6.50 15.74 3.55
C ASP A 254 7.10 14.32 3.47
N THR A 255 8.07 14.02 4.34
CA THR A 255 8.81 12.75 4.38
C THR A 255 8.37 11.81 5.52
N THR A 256 7.22 12.07 6.15
CA THR A 256 6.66 11.23 7.22
C THR A 256 5.44 10.44 6.72
N LEU A 257 5.43 9.14 7.03
CA LEU A 257 4.30 8.24 6.78
C LEU A 257 3.66 7.82 8.10
N TYR A 258 2.35 7.92 8.21
CA TYR A 258 1.57 7.41 9.34
C TYR A 258 0.84 6.15 8.91
N VAL A 259 1.10 5.07 9.64
CA VAL A 259 0.44 3.77 9.47
C VAL A 259 -0.36 3.44 10.70
N PHE A 260 -1.53 2.81 10.53
CA PHE A 260 -2.47 2.58 11.62
C PHE A 260 -2.57 1.10 11.97
N GLU A 261 -2.60 0.81 13.26
CA GLU A 261 -2.82 -0.54 13.78
C GLU A 261 -4.27 -0.96 13.53
N GLU A 262 -4.47 -2.14 12.93
CA GLU A 262 -5.79 -2.78 12.92
C GLU A 262 -6.08 -3.40 14.30
N TYR A 263 -5.06 -3.98 14.93
CA TYR A 263 -5.21 -4.68 16.20
C TYR A 263 -3.91 -4.90 16.93
N SER A 264 -3.92 -4.60 18.22
CA SER A 264 -2.76 -4.77 19.10
C SER A 264 -2.53 -6.22 19.58
N HIS A 265 -3.56 -7.07 19.70
CA HIS A 265 -3.37 -8.43 20.23
C HIS A 265 -4.48 -9.44 19.87
N PRO A 266 -4.20 -10.60 19.23
CA PRO A 266 -2.88 -11.22 19.16
C PRO A 266 -2.07 -10.77 17.94
N PRO A 267 -0.73 -10.95 17.97
CA PRO A 267 0.18 -10.49 16.94
C PRO A 267 -0.03 -11.22 15.60
N LEU A 268 0.61 -10.68 14.55
CA LEU A 268 0.47 -11.09 13.15
C LEU A 268 0.45 -12.62 12.95
N ARG A 269 1.36 -13.36 13.58
CA ARG A 269 1.49 -14.83 13.40
C ARG A 269 0.25 -15.62 13.84
N HIS A 270 -0.53 -15.08 14.78
CA HIS A 270 -1.71 -15.75 15.32
C HIS A 270 -2.99 -15.40 14.56
N GLN A 271 -2.93 -14.41 13.67
CA GLN A 271 -4.04 -14.04 12.78
C GLN A 271 -4.01 -14.89 11.51
N ASN A 272 -5.05 -15.68 11.27
CA ASN A 272 -5.07 -16.68 10.19
C ASN A 272 -4.80 -16.07 8.81
N SER A 273 -5.47 -14.96 8.46
CA SER A 273 -5.30 -14.29 7.17
C SER A 273 -3.92 -13.63 7.05
N ASN A 274 -3.51 -12.84 8.04
CA ASN A 274 -2.20 -12.17 8.01
C ASN A 274 -1.02 -13.16 7.96
N ARG A 275 -1.06 -14.22 8.78
CA ARG A 275 -0.10 -15.32 8.69
C ARG A 275 -0.07 -15.94 7.29
N LEU A 276 -1.24 -16.18 6.70
CA LEU A 276 -1.34 -16.78 5.37
C LEU A 276 -0.74 -15.87 4.30
N TRP A 277 -1.07 -14.58 4.30
CA TRP A 277 -0.57 -13.62 3.30
C TRP A 277 0.96 -13.53 3.33
N ILE A 278 1.57 -13.35 4.51
CA ILE A 278 3.04 -13.29 4.64
C ILE A 278 3.68 -14.62 4.23
N ARG A 279 3.20 -15.75 4.78
CA ARG A 279 3.78 -17.06 4.47
C ARG A 279 3.68 -17.41 3.00
N ALA A 280 2.56 -17.11 2.36
CA ALA A 280 2.32 -17.44 0.95
C ALA A 280 3.15 -16.58 -0.01
N THR A 281 3.45 -15.33 0.35
CA THR A 281 4.12 -14.38 -0.55
C THR A 281 5.62 -14.23 -0.25
N ARG A 282 6.03 -14.39 1.00
CA ARG A 282 7.39 -14.11 1.49
C ARG A 282 8.05 -15.30 2.21
N GLY A 283 7.31 -16.38 2.45
CA GLY A 283 7.83 -17.59 3.09
C GLY A 283 7.86 -17.54 4.61
N MET A 284 8.33 -18.63 5.21
CA MET A 284 8.34 -18.82 6.67
C MET A 284 9.37 -17.94 7.38
N ASP A 285 10.51 -17.66 6.76
CA ASP A 285 11.58 -16.87 7.37
C ASP A 285 11.12 -15.44 7.66
N VAL A 286 10.43 -14.81 6.69
CA VAL A 286 9.85 -13.48 6.88
C VAL A 286 8.73 -13.52 7.92
N LEU A 287 7.86 -14.53 7.90
CA LEU A 287 6.84 -14.69 8.93
C LEU A 287 7.46 -14.83 10.33
N ASN A 288 8.57 -15.53 10.47
CA ASN A 288 9.28 -15.65 11.75
C ASN A 288 9.90 -14.31 12.18
N GLN A 289 10.38 -13.50 11.23
CA GLN A 289 10.96 -12.18 11.49
C GLN A 289 9.92 -11.17 11.98
N ILE A 290 8.75 -11.09 11.36
CA ILE A 290 7.73 -10.06 11.65
C ILE A 290 6.51 -10.59 12.41
N GLY A 291 6.46 -11.89 12.70
CA GLY A 291 5.27 -12.56 13.22
C GLY A 291 4.80 -12.07 14.58
N ASP A 292 5.70 -11.52 15.41
CA ASP A 292 5.36 -10.97 16.73
C ASP A 292 4.98 -9.48 16.69
N LYS A 293 4.93 -8.87 15.49
CA LYS A 293 4.54 -7.48 15.32
C LYS A 293 3.02 -7.32 15.29
N THR A 294 2.59 -6.12 15.64
CA THR A 294 1.20 -5.67 15.53
C THR A 294 0.73 -5.68 14.07
N VAL A 295 -0.53 -6.00 13.83
CA VAL A 295 -1.10 -5.93 12.49
C VAL A 295 -1.41 -4.47 12.15
N LEU A 296 -0.87 -4.01 11.03
CA LEU A 296 -1.20 -2.73 10.41
C LEU A 296 -2.33 -2.90 9.38
N CYS A 297 -3.13 -1.87 9.20
CA CYS A 297 -4.23 -1.86 8.24
C CYS A 297 -3.86 -1.10 6.96
N SER A 298 -3.90 -1.76 5.80
CA SER A 298 -3.67 -1.11 4.49
C SER A 298 -4.84 -0.26 4.02
N GLY A 299 -5.99 -0.35 4.70
CA GLY A 299 -7.20 0.41 4.40
C GLY A 299 -7.15 1.86 4.85
N THR A 300 -6.16 2.25 5.67
CA THR A 300 -5.96 3.65 6.06
C THR A 300 -4.47 3.98 6.16
N THR A 301 -4.05 5.11 5.59
CA THR A 301 -2.66 5.59 5.68
C THR A 301 -2.66 7.09 5.40
N VAL A 302 -1.92 7.89 6.18
CA VAL A 302 -1.74 9.33 5.92
C VAL A 302 -0.26 9.65 5.79
N GLY A 303 0.10 10.60 4.95
CA GLY A 303 1.48 11.02 4.81
C GLY A 303 1.61 12.34 4.08
N GLY A 304 2.80 12.91 4.14
CA GLY A 304 3.19 13.98 3.22
C GLY A 304 3.36 13.45 1.80
N TYR A 305 3.43 14.37 0.82
CA TYR A 305 3.52 14.03 -0.60
C TYR A 305 4.65 13.02 -0.90
N SER A 306 5.88 13.33 -0.48
CA SER A 306 7.05 12.49 -0.78
C SER A 306 6.92 11.10 -0.13
N ALA A 307 6.49 11.04 1.12
CA ALA A 307 6.29 9.76 1.81
C ALA A 307 5.21 8.89 1.16
N MET A 308 4.08 9.49 0.77
CA MET A 308 2.97 8.79 0.13
C MET A 308 3.32 8.34 -1.29
N GLU A 309 4.07 9.14 -2.04
CA GLU A 309 4.56 8.77 -3.37
C GLU A 309 5.36 7.48 -3.31
N SER A 310 6.34 7.46 -2.42
CA SER A 310 7.22 6.32 -2.24
C SER A 310 6.48 5.11 -1.67
N TYR A 311 5.53 5.33 -0.75
CA TYR A 311 4.68 4.26 -0.22
C TYR A 311 3.83 3.61 -1.31
N PHE A 312 3.20 4.38 -2.19
CA PHE A 312 2.39 3.82 -3.27
C PHE A 312 3.24 3.01 -4.25
N ARG A 313 4.43 3.50 -4.63
CA ARG A 313 5.37 2.73 -5.46
C ARG A 313 5.79 1.43 -4.78
N ALA A 314 6.12 1.48 -3.49
CA ALA A 314 6.48 0.29 -2.72
C ALA A 314 5.35 -0.74 -2.68
N MET A 315 4.10 -0.31 -2.51
CA MET A 315 2.93 -1.19 -2.52
C MET A 315 2.77 -1.88 -3.88
N VAL A 316 2.89 -1.13 -4.99
CA VAL A 316 2.80 -1.67 -6.35
C VAL A 316 3.95 -2.63 -6.64
N GLN A 317 5.18 -2.24 -6.31
CA GLN A 317 6.36 -3.08 -6.48
C GLN A 317 6.26 -4.37 -5.64
N SER A 318 5.75 -4.31 -4.42
CA SER A 318 5.54 -5.52 -3.59
C SER A 318 4.55 -6.50 -4.22
N PHE A 319 3.54 -6.01 -4.95
CA PHE A 319 2.71 -6.89 -5.76
C PHE A 319 3.50 -7.42 -6.95
N ASP A 320 4.23 -6.59 -7.70
CA ASP A 320 4.98 -7.03 -8.88
C ASP A 320 6.03 -8.12 -8.52
N GLU A 321 6.59 -8.09 -7.31
CA GLU A 321 7.49 -9.13 -6.79
C GLU A 321 6.80 -10.46 -6.44
N THR A 322 5.55 -10.42 -6.00
CA THR A 322 4.89 -11.58 -5.35
C THR A 322 3.72 -12.15 -6.14
N GLN A 323 3.14 -11.33 -7.02
CA GLN A 323 2.00 -11.65 -7.87
C GLN A 323 0.80 -12.17 -7.06
N CYS A 324 0.63 -11.65 -5.83
CA CYS A 324 -0.37 -12.18 -4.91
C CYS A 324 -1.80 -11.83 -5.34
N LEU A 325 -2.60 -12.86 -5.62
CA LEU A 325 -4.02 -12.75 -5.97
C LEU A 325 -4.95 -13.24 -4.86
N ILE A 326 -4.45 -13.36 -3.62
CA ILE A 326 -5.29 -13.67 -2.46
C ILE A 326 -5.95 -12.36 -2.02
N LEU A 327 -7.25 -12.39 -1.76
CA LEU A 327 -7.96 -11.22 -1.23
C LEU A 327 -7.30 -10.74 0.07
N GLY A 328 -7.04 -9.42 0.18
CA GLY A 328 -6.37 -8.79 1.32
C GLY A 328 -4.84 -8.89 1.31
N CYS A 329 -4.22 -9.31 0.20
CA CYS A 329 -2.75 -9.39 0.13
C CYS A 329 -2.05 -8.03 0.23
N ASP A 330 -2.73 -6.93 -0.09
CA ASP A 330 -2.25 -5.57 0.13
C ASP A 330 -1.91 -5.32 1.61
N GLN A 331 -2.71 -5.85 2.54
CA GLN A 331 -2.39 -5.79 3.97
C GLN A 331 -1.13 -6.58 4.31
N GLY A 332 -0.93 -7.74 3.69
CA GLY A 332 0.31 -8.51 3.80
C GLY A 332 1.52 -7.75 3.25
N HIS A 333 1.37 -7.06 2.12
CA HIS A 333 2.43 -6.23 1.53
C HIS A 333 2.81 -5.07 2.44
N MET A 334 1.84 -4.33 2.97
CA MET A 334 2.08 -3.23 3.90
C MET A 334 2.82 -3.72 5.16
N ASN A 335 2.33 -4.77 5.81
CA ASN A 335 2.96 -5.31 7.02
C ASN A 335 4.39 -5.79 6.75
N TYR A 336 4.65 -6.42 5.60
CA TYR A 336 6.01 -6.78 5.19
C TYR A 336 6.90 -5.55 5.00
N LEU A 337 6.46 -4.56 4.20
CA LEU A 337 7.25 -3.38 3.86
C LEU A 337 7.61 -2.55 5.10
N VAL A 338 6.64 -2.35 6.00
CA VAL A 338 6.84 -1.58 7.23
C VAL A 338 7.69 -2.35 8.24
N HIS A 339 7.30 -3.58 8.61
CA HIS A 339 7.94 -4.29 9.72
C HIS A 339 9.33 -4.83 9.41
N THR A 340 9.68 -5.01 8.13
CA THR A 340 11.06 -5.34 7.72
C THR A 340 11.95 -4.11 7.58
N GLY A 341 11.40 -2.90 7.67
CA GLY A 341 12.13 -1.65 7.49
C GLY A 341 12.43 -1.29 6.03
N ARG A 342 11.87 -2.03 5.06
CA ARG A 342 12.13 -1.80 3.63
C ARG A 342 11.74 -0.41 3.16
N LEU A 343 10.66 0.15 3.69
CA LEU A 343 10.27 1.53 3.35
C LEU A 343 11.38 2.54 3.68
N LEU A 344 12.02 2.41 4.85
CA LEU A 344 13.11 3.29 5.27
C LEU A 344 14.45 2.96 4.61
N GLN A 345 14.68 1.70 4.24
CA GLN A 345 15.93 1.24 3.62
C GLN A 345 15.98 1.52 2.11
N ASN A 346 14.83 1.52 1.44
CA ASN A 346 14.72 1.62 -0.02
C ASN A 346 13.97 2.90 -0.45
N SER A 347 14.03 3.95 0.37
CA SER A 347 13.49 5.25 0.02
C SER A 347 14.28 6.36 0.69
N THR A 348 14.62 7.40 -0.08
CA THR A 348 15.09 8.67 0.48
C THR A 348 13.93 9.61 0.82
N GLN A 349 12.71 9.27 0.39
CA GLN A 349 11.50 10.08 0.54
C GLN A 349 10.69 9.74 1.79
N ILE A 350 10.91 8.57 2.41
CA ILE A 350 10.35 8.22 3.71
C ILE A 350 11.48 8.26 4.73
N GLN A 351 11.48 9.28 5.58
CA GLN A 351 12.49 9.46 6.63
C GLN A 351 11.97 9.05 8.01
N HIS A 352 10.64 9.11 8.21
CA HIS A 352 10.00 8.72 9.46
C HIS A 352 8.72 7.93 9.20
N ILE A 353 8.47 6.92 10.04
CA ILE A 353 7.21 6.19 10.07
C ILE A 353 6.62 6.33 11.47
N GLU A 354 5.46 6.97 11.55
CA GLU A 354 4.67 7.10 12.77
C GLU A 354 3.61 6.00 12.85
N TYR A 355 3.46 5.40 14.02
CA TYR A 355 2.53 4.29 14.24
C TYR A 355 1.33 4.79 15.03
N GLY A 356 0.20 4.95 14.35
CA GLY A 356 -1.08 5.25 14.97
C GLY A 356 -1.66 4.03 15.67
N LYS A 357 -1.63 4.03 17.00
CA LYS A 357 -2.20 2.97 17.81
C LYS A 357 -3.73 2.97 17.73
N GLN A 358 -4.31 1.78 17.64
CA GLN A 358 -5.76 1.59 17.66
C GLN A 358 -6.34 2.22 18.93
N GLY A 359 -7.42 3.00 18.79
CA GLY A 359 -8.10 3.65 19.92
C GLY A 359 -7.26 4.69 20.67
N SER A 360 -6.12 5.13 20.15
CA SER A 360 -5.27 6.15 20.79
C SER A 360 -4.62 7.10 19.78
N SER A 361 -5.13 7.13 18.55
CA SER A 361 -4.57 7.92 17.46
C SER A 361 -5.67 8.45 16.54
N LEU A 362 -5.29 8.94 15.36
CA LEU A 362 -6.19 9.50 14.36
C LEU A 362 -7.28 8.52 13.91
N VAL A 363 -6.91 7.25 13.71
CA VAL A 363 -7.79 6.22 13.15
C VAL A 363 -8.07 5.16 14.22
N ASN A 364 -9.35 4.87 14.42
CA ASN A 364 -9.80 3.77 15.26
C ASN A 364 -10.43 2.69 14.37
N THR A 365 -9.65 1.65 14.07
CA THR A 365 -10.11 0.49 13.30
C THR A 365 -10.83 -0.50 14.20
N LEU A 366 -12.11 -0.75 13.94
CA LEU A 366 -12.99 -1.46 14.89
C LEU A 366 -13.17 -2.95 14.57
N GLY A 367 -12.59 -3.45 13.48
CA GLY A 367 -13.03 -4.71 12.90
C GLY A 367 -12.79 -5.99 13.69
N LEU A 368 -12.14 -5.89 14.85
CA LEU A 368 -11.87 -7.04 15.72
C LEU A 368 -12.68 -7.03 17.02
N TYR A 369 -13.27 -5.90 17.42
CA TYR A 369 -14.30 -5.90 18.48
C TYR A 369 -15.47 -6.82 18.12
N ALA A 370 -15.79 -6.90 16.83
CA ALA A 370 -16.75 -7.83 16.26
C ALA A 370 -16.50 -9.30 16.64
N ASN A 371 -15.23 -9.70 16.79
CA ASN A 371 -14.86 -11.08 17.09
C ASN A 371 -14.85 -11.38 18.60
N GLU A 372 -14.85 -10.36 19.45
CA GLU A 372 -14.84 -10.52 20.91
C GLU A 372 -16.25 -10.65 21.51
N HIS A 373 -17.30 -10.62 20.68
CA HIS A 373 -18.71 -10.85 21.05
C HIS A 373 -19.25 -9.95 22.17
N LYS A 374 -18.62 -8.78 22.41
CA LYS A 374 -19.14 -7.75 23.30
C LYS A 374 -19.44 -6.49 22.49
N PRO A 375 -20.57 -5.79 22.74
CA PRO A 375 -20.88 -4.53 22.09
C PRO A 375 -19.82 -3.46 22.37
N LEU A 376 -19.61 -2.52 21.45
CA LEU A 376 -18.64 -1.42 21.61
C LEU A 376 -18.90 -0.57 22.86
N ARG A 377 -20.18 -0.42 23.24
CA ARG A 377 -20.58 0.27 24.47
C ARG A 377 -20.00 -0.36 25.73
N ALA A 378 -19.90 -1.69 25.76
CA ALA A 378 -19.33 -2.40 26.91
C ALA A 378 -17.82 -2.16 27.06
N TYR A 379 -17.14 -1.76 25.97
CA TYR A 379 -15.74 -1.34 25.99
C TYR A 379 -15.58 0.16 26.25
N GLY A 380 -16.67 0.93 26.36
CA GLY A 380 -16.62 2.39 26.41
C GLY A 380 -16.15 3.04 25.09
N VAL A 381 -16.15 2.27 23.99
CA VAL A 381 -15.70 2.73 22.66
C VAL A 381 -16.85 3.40 21.91
N LEU A 382 -18.11 3.12 22.25
CA LEU A 382 -19.28 3.79 21.68
C LEU A 382 -20.04 4.54 22.78
N ASP A 383 -20.19 5.85 22.63
CA ASP A 383 -20.86 6.70 23.61
C ASP A 383 -22.36 6.40 23.70
N ASN A 384 -22.87 6.25 24.93
CA ASN A 384 -24.27 5.87 25.24
C ASN A 384 -25.32 6.91 24.88
N THR A 385 -24.91 8.16 24.67
CA THR A 385 -25.82 9.29 24.44
C THR A 385 -25.70 9.82 23.03
N THR A 386 -24.47 9.96 22.52
CA THR A 386 -24.18 10.62 21.24
C THR A 386 -23.97 9.64 20.10
N ASN A 387 -23.80 8.35 20.38
CA ASN A 387 -23.38 7.33 19.42
C ASN A 387 -22.04 7.65 18.73
N GLN A 388 -21.21 8.49 19.33
CA GLN A 388 -19.86 8.76 18.84
C GLN A 388 -18.91 7.64 19.23
N VAL A 389 -18.00 7.28 18.34
CA VAL A 389 -16.90 6.37 18.66
C VAL A 389 -15.79 7.14 19.36
N LEU A 390 -15.32 6.59 20.46
CA LEU A 390 -14.33 7.19 21.34
C LEU A 390 -13.00 6.41 21.26
N ASN A 391 -11.92 7.16 21.42
CA ASN A 391 -10.62 6.62 21.79
C ASN A 391 -10.63 6.19 23.26
N PHE A 392 -9.61 5.43 23.67
CA PHE A 392 -9.46 4.90 25.03
C PHE A 392 -9.28 5.96 26.11
N ASP A 393 -8.89 7.17 25.72
CA ASP A 393 -8.81 8.33 26.61
C ASP A 393 -10.15 9.08 26.75
N GLY A 394 -11.21 8.61 26.08
CA GLY A 394 -12.53 9.23 26.05
C GLY A 394 -12.67 10.36 25.03
N SER A 395 -11.62 10.71 24.28
CA SER A 395 -11.74 11.66 23.18
C SER A 395 -12.50 11.05 21.99
N VAL A 396 -13.17 11.88 21.20
CA VAL A 396 -13.85 11.43 19.97
C VAL A 396 -12.80 10.96 18.95
N SER A 397 -12.91 9.71 18.48
CA SER A 397 -12.04 9.18 17.42
C SER A 397 -12.23 9.97 16.13
N PRO A 398 -11.21 10.65 15.57
CA PRO A 398 -11.38 11.49 14.37
C PRO A 398 -11.88 10.72 13.15
N VAL A 399 -11.29 9.54 12.91
CA VAL A 399 -11.65 8.64 11.81
C VAL A 399 -11.98 7.27 12.38
N VAL A 400 -13.12 6.73 11.94
CA VAL A 400 -13.58 5.39 12.34
C VAL A 400 -13.53 4.49 11.12
N HIS A 401 -12.89 3.33 11.25
CA HIS A 401 -12.68 2.38 10.16
C HIS A 401 -13.22 0.99 10.53
N GLN A 402 -13.73 0.26 9.53
CA GLN A 402 -14.34 -1.05 9.68
C GLN A 402 -15.55 -1.02 10.63
N PHE A 403 -16.31 0.08 10.63
CA PHE A 403 -17.49 0.24 11.50
C PHE A 403 -18.57 -0.80 11.18
N ASP A 404 -18.63 -1.27 9.93
CA ASP A 404 -19.64 -2.21 9.42
C ASP A 404 -19.45 -3.65 9.92
N ARG A 405 -18.39 -3.90 10.71
CA ARG A 405 -18.13 -5.19 11.33
C ARG A 405 -18.82 -5.34 12.68
N GLU A 406 -19.30 -4.26 13.28
CA GLU A 406 -20.11 -4.30 14.50
C GLU A 406 -21.56 -3.93 14.18
N GLU A 407 -22.49 -4.77 14.60
CA GLU A 407 -23.88 -4.73 14.12
C GLU A 407 -24.63 -3.48 14.59
N GLU A 408 -24.46 -3.08 15.87
CA GLU A 408 -25.11 -1.88 16.38
C GLU A 408 -24.64 -0.64 15.62
N LEU A 409 -23.32 -0.44 15.53
CA LEU A 409 -22.75 0.71 14.85
C LEU A 409 -23.05 0.71 13.35
N LYS A 410 -23.06 -0.46 12.71
CA LYS A 410 -23.48 -0.60 11.32
C LYS A 410 -24.90 -0.06 11.10
N VAL A 411 -25.86 -0.45 11.92
CA VAL A 411 -27.25 0.01 11.82
C VAL A 411 -27.34 1.52 12.03
N ILE A 412 -26.64 2.07 13.04
CA ILE A 412 -26.59 3.51 13.30
C ILE A 412 -26.03 4.26 12.07
N MET A 413 -24.97 3.73 11.45
CA MET A 413 -24.34 4.35 10.28
C MET A 413 -25.15 4.19 8.99
N GLU A 414 -25.95 3.13 8.85
CA GLU A 414 -26.91 3.00 7.75
C GLU A 414 -28.05 4.01 7.87
N GLN A 415 -28.57 4.23 9.08
CA GLN A 415 -29.58 5.28 9.34
C GLN A 415 -29.01 6.67 9.06
N ARG A 416 -27.81 6.97 9.56
CA ARG A 416 -27.15 8.26 9.28
C ARG A 416 -26.87 8.46 7.79
N ALA A 417 -26.50 7.41 7.07
CA ALA A 417 -26.29 7.48 5.62
C ALA A 417 -27.59 7.86 4.87
N GLU A 418 -28.72 7.33 5.32
CA GLU A 418 -30.03 7.67 4.77
C GLU A 418 -30.44 9.11 5.12
N GLU A 419 -30.19 9.57 6.36
CA GLU A 419 -30.44 10.98 6.75
C GLU A 419 -29.63 11.96 5.89
N LEU A 420 -28.34 11.69 5.68
CA LEU A 420 -27.47 12.49 4.83
C LEU A 420 -27.94 12.49 3.38
N PHE A 421 -28.42 11.35 2.88
CA PHE A 421 -29.01 11.23 1.55
C PHE A 421 -30.29 12.08 1.42
N GLN A 422 -31.22 11.98 2.37
CA GLN A 422 -32.47 12.76 2.34
C GLN A 422 -32.19 14.27 2.40
N LYS A 423 -31.29 14.70 3.29
CA LYS A 423 -30.87 16.11 3.39
C LYS A 423 -30.28 16.63 2.07
N TRP A 424 -29.44 15.84 1.42
CA TRP A 424 -28.92 16.19 0.09
C TRP A 424 -30.04 16.25 -0.95
N ASN A 425 -30.92 15.25 -0.97
CA ASN A 425 -31.99 15.12 -1.95
C ASN A 425 -32.98 16.30 -1.86
N GLU A 426 -33.36 16.71 -0.65
CA GLU A 426 -34.19 17.89 -0.38
C GLU A 426 -33.50 19.18 -0.85
N SER A 427 -32.22 19.37 -0.48
CA SER A 427 -31.44 20.55 -0.91
C SER A 427 -31.32 20.63 -2.43
N PHE A 428 -31.09 19.51 -3.10
CA PHE A 428 -30.92 19.43 -4.54
C PHE A 428 -32.20 19.81 -5.29
N HIS A 429 -33.35 19.26 -4.88
CA HIS A 429 -34.64 19.55 -5.52
C HIS A 429 -35.26 20.90 -5.11
N SER A 430 -34.87 21.47 -3.97
CA SER A 430 -35.29 22.83 -3.59
C SER A 430 -34.55 23.94 -4.35
N SER A 431 -33.41 23.60 -4.95
CA SER A 431 -32.53 24.53 -5.68
C SER A 431 -32.68 24.43 -7.21
N ALA A 432 -33.47 23.47 -7.69
CA ALA A 432 -33.84 23.25 -9.09
C ALA A 432 -35.22 23.86 -9.38
#